data_AF-A0A924XSX3-F1
#
_entry.id   AF-A0A924XSX3-F1
#
_cell.length_a   1.000
_cell.length_b   1.000
_cell.length_c   1.000
_cell.angle_alpha   90.00
_cell.angle_beta   90.00
_cell.angle_gamma   90.00
#
_symmetry.space_group_name_H-M   'P 1'
#
loop_
_entity.id
_entity.type
_entity.pdbx_description
1 polymer ?
#
loop_
_entity_poly.entity_id
_entity_poly.type
_entity_poly.pdbx_seq_one_letter_code
_entity_poly.pdbx_strand_id
1 'polypeptide(L)'
;LYAGAQLLGGVAGTVVAHAMFGLPLIEASTKLRTGGAQWLSEAVATFGLLVTILAGLRFERRAVPWLVGLYITAAYWFTASTSFANPAVAAARALTNSFSGIRPADLPGFVVAQLAGALCGMVLMEWLLRVPAPAPKPLEAKAHL
;
A
#
# COMPACT_ATOMS: atom_id res chain seq x y z
N LEU A 1 -14.55 3.93 -8.86
CA LEU A 1 -13.74 4.21 -10.08
C LEU A 1 -12.28 3.78 -9.91
N TYR A 2 -11.50 4.37 -8.99
CA TYR A 2 -10.07 4.03 -8.80
C TYR A 2 -9.78 2.54 -8.52
N ALA A 3 -10.46 1.91 -7.57
CA ALA A 3 -10.23 0.49 -7.26
C ALA A 3 -10.49 -0.43 -8.47
N GLY A 4 -11.55 -0.17 -9.23
CA GLY A 4 -11.84 -0.90 -10.46
C GLY A 4 -10.76 -0.69 -11.53
N ALA A 5 -10.29 0.54 -11.71
CA ALA A 5 -9.19 0.84 -12.63
C ALA A 5 -7.87 0.16 -12.22
N GLN A 6 -7.56 0.12 -10.92
CA GLN A 6 -6.38 -0.59 -10.40
C GLN A 6 -6.47 -2.09 -10.61
N LEU A 7 -7.63 -2.69 -10.37
CA LEU A 7 -7.86 -4.12 -10.65
C LEU A 7 -7.70 -4.42 -12.13
N LEU A 8 -8.38 -3.67 -13.00
CA LEU A 8 -8.27 -3.84 -14.46
C LEU A 8 -6.84 -3.64 -14.96
N GLY A 9 -6.14 -2.62 -14.46
CA GLY A 9 -4.73 -2.37 -14.78
C GLY A 9 -3.83 -3.51 -14.30
N GLY A 10 -4.09 -4.08 -13.13
CA GLY A 10 -3.40 -5.26 -12.62
C GLY A 10 -3.61 -6.49 -13.49
N VAL A 11 -4.85 -6.78 -13.89
CA VAL A 11 -5.16 -7.87 -14.83
C VAL A 11 -4.46 -7.65 -16.17
N ALA A 12 -4.56 -6.45 -16.75
CA ALA A 12 -3.90 -6.12 -18.00
C ALA A 12 -2.38 -6.28 -17.91
N GLY A 13 -1.77 -5.86 -16.80
CA GLY A 13 -0.34 -6.05 -16.53
C GLY A 13 0.04 -7.52 -16.47
N THR A 14 -0.73 -8.36 -15.79
CA THR A 14 -0.52 -9.82 -15.75
C THR A 14 -0.59 -10.43 -17.16
N VAL A 15 -1.59 -10.06 -17.96
CA VAL A 15 -1.74 -10.55 -19.34
C VAL A 15 -0.56 -10.15 -20.21
N VAL A 16 -0.12 -8.88 -20.14
CA VAL A 16 1.05 -8.40 -20.89
C VAL A 16 2.32 -9.15 -20.46
N ALA A 17 2.54 -9.32 -19.16
CA ALA A 17 3.68 -10.10 -18.66
C ALA A 17 3.63 -11.54 -19.18
N HIS A 18 2.49 -12.22 -19.09
CA HIS A 18 2.34 -13.59 -19.59
C HIS A 18 2.60 -13.69 -21.09
N ALA A 19 2.10 -12.74 -21.88
CA ALA A 19 2.39 -12.66 -23.31
C ALA A 19 3.90 -12.48 -23.59
N MET A 20 4.59 -11.61 -22.84
CA MET A 20 6.04 -11.41 -22.97
C MET A 20 6.86 -12.68 -22.69
N PHE A 21 6.37 -13.56 -21.81
CA PHE A 21 7.06 -14.80 -21.41
C PHE A 21 6.48 -16.06 -22.08
N GLY A 22 5.54 -15.94 -23.03
CA GLY A 22 4.93 -17.09 -23.71
C GLY A 22 4.10 -18.01 -22.80
N LEU A 23 3.56 -17.46 -21.70
CA LEU A 23 2.71 -18.18 -20.75
C LEU A 23 1.21 -18.10 -21.15
N PRO A 24 0.35 -19.01 -20.65
CA PRO A 24 -1.10 -18.86 -20.79
C PRO A 24 -1.55 -17.49 -20.27
N LEU A 25 -2.31 -16.70 -21.03
CA LEU A 25 -2.56 -15.29 -20.72
C LEU A 25 -3.13 -15.03 -19.32
N ILE A 26 -3.92 -15.96 -18.80
CA ILE A 26 -4.44 -15.95 -17.43
C ILE A 26 -4.26 -17.36 -16.86
N GLU A 27 -3.70 -17.46 -15.66
CA GLU A 27 -3.48 -18.73 -14.98
C GLU A 27 -3.66 -18.58 -13.47
N ALA A 28 -4.66 -19.24 -12.89
CA ALA A 28 -4.88 -19.17 -11.45
C ALA A 28 -3.67 -19.74 -10.68
N SER A 29 -3.20 -19.00 -9.69
CA SER A 29 -2.02 -19.40 -8.92
C SER A 29 -2.29 -20.55 -7.96
N THR A 30 -1.33 -21.46 -7.82
CA THR A 30 -1.31 -22.50 -6.76
C THR A 30 -0.28 -22.21 -5.67
N LYS A 31 0.42 -21.06 -5.75
CA LYS A 31 1.48 -20.68 -4.79
C LYS A 31 0.91 -20.36 -3.41
N LEU A 32 1.21 -21.20 -2.43
CA LEU A 32 0.83 -20.99 -1.04
C LEU A 32 1.54 -19.77 -0.46
N ARG A 33 0.78 -18.79 0.01
CA ARG A 33 1.28 -17.63 0.73
C ARG A 33 0.32 -17.29 1.85
N THR A 34 0.46 -17.98 2.98
CA THR A 34 -0.42 -17.82 4.13
C THR A 34 0.36 -18.02 5.43
N GLY A 35 -0.24 -17.63 6.55
CA GLY A 35 0.34 -17.73 7.89
C GLY A 35 0.74 -16.39 8.49
N GLY A 36 0.91 -16.37 9.80
CA GLY A 36 1.09 -15.13 10.58
C GLY A 36 2.27 -14.27 10.13
N ALA A 37 3.41 -14.89 9.75
CA ALA A 37 4.57 -14.15 9.26
C ALA A 37 4.30 -13.41 7.93
N GLN A 38 3.50 -14.01 7.05
CA GLN A 38 3.12 -13.40 5.77
C GLN A 38 2.14 -12.25 5.98
N TRP A 39 1.14 -12.45 6.85
CA TRP A 39 0.17 -11.40 7.15
C TRP A 39 0.81 -10.23 7.90
N LEU A 40 1.67 -10.48 8.89
CA LEU A 40 2.41 -9.42 9.57
C LEU A 40 3.30 -8.65 8.59
N SER A 41 3.97 -9.35 7.67
CA SER A 41 4.79 -8.74 6.62
C SER A 41 3.97 -7.75 5.76
N GLU A 42 2.78 -8.13 5.32
CA GLU A 42 1.90 -7.26 4.55
C GLU A 42 1.37 -6.07 5.35
N ALA A 43 1.06 -6.28 6.63
CA ALA A 43 0.66 -5.19 7.52
C ALA A 43 1.79 -4.17 7.70
N VAL A 44 3.03 -4.64 7.96
CA VAL A 44 4.22 -3.78 8.12
C VAL A 44 4.55 -3.05 6.83
N ALA A 45 4.51 -3.74 5.69
CA ALA A 45 4.75 -3.13 4.38
C ALA A 45 3.73 -2.03 4.07
N THR A 46 2.44 -2.32 4.26
CA THR A 46 1.40 -1.34 3.96
C THR A 46 1.43 -0.18 4.94
N PHE A 47 1.67 -0.45 6.23
CA PHE A 47 1.86 0.57 7.26
C PHE A 47 2.97 1.56 6.86
N GLY A 48 4.18 1.07 6.58
CA GLY A 48 5.28 1.96 6.25
C GLY A 48 5.07 2.67 4.91
N LEU A 49 4.41 2.04 3.93
CA LEU A 49 4.04 2.71 2.68
C LEU A 49 3.14 3.92 2.93
N LEU A 50 2.11 3.77 3.77
CA LEU A 50 1.20 4.87 4.12
C LEU A 50 1.93 5.95 4.92
N VAL A 51 2.79 5.57 5.87
CA VAL A 51 3.65 6.52 6.60
C VAL A 51 4.53 7.32 5.64
N THR A 52 5.19 6.65 4.69
CA THR A 52 6.05 7.27 3.67
C THR A 52 5.27 8.23 2.78
N ILE A 53 4.09 7.83 2.29
CA ILE A 53 3.23 8.68 1.45
C ILE A 53 2.79 9.92 2.24
N LEU A 54 2.26 9.75 3.45
CA LEU A 54 1.73 10.86 4.24
C LEU A 54 2.82 11.82 4.71
N ALA A 55 4.00 11.30 5.10
CA ALA A 55 5.16 12.12 5.41
C ALA A 55 5.63 12.91 4.19
N GLY A 56 5.77 12.26 3.02
CA GLY A 56 6.12 12.93 1.78
C GLY A 56 5.11 14.01 1.40
N LEU A 57 3.81 13.74 1.53
CA LEU A 57 2.76 14.72 1.26
C LEU A 57 2.81 15.95 2.18
N ARG A 58 3.32 15.78 3.40
CA ARG A 58 3.47 16.85 4.40
C ARG A 58 4.74 17.67 4.21
N PHE A 59 5.87 17.02 3.99
CA PHE A 59 7.18 17.65 4.05
C PHE A 59 7.79 17.97 2.67
N GLU A 60 7.60 17.11 1.67
CA GLU A 60 8.11 17.33 0.32
C GLU A 60 7.29 16.53 -0.72
N ARG A 61 6.18 17.14 -1.18
CA ARG A 61 5.22 16.48 -2.06
C ARG A 61 5.85 15.99 -3.37
N ARG A 62 6.87 16.68 -3.88
CA ARG A 62 7.51 16.33 -5.16
C ARG A 62 8.35 15.06 -5.04
N ALA A 63 8.77 14.68 -3.84
CA ALA A 63 9.54 13.47 -3.59
C ALA A 63 8.68 12.19 -3.46
N VAL A 64 7.35 12.30 -3.32
CA VAL A 64 6.45 11.15 -3.09
C VAL A 64 6.67 10.00 -4.11
N PRO A 65 6.79 10.24 -5.43
CA PRO A 65 7.03 9.14 -6.38
C PRO A 65 8.32 8.37 -6.10
N TRP A 66 9.41 9.06 -5.79
CA TRP A 66 10.70 8.45 -5.44
C TRP A 66 10.60 7.69 -4.12
N LEU A 67 10.01 8.32 -3.10
CA LEU A 67 9.84 7.72 -1.77
C LEU A 67 9.03 6.42 -1.83
N VAL A 68 7.92 6.41 -2.58
CA VAL A 68 7.09 5.22 -2.77
C VAL A 68 7.88 4.10 -3.47
N GLY A 69 8.56 4.42 -4.57
CA GLY A 69 9.35 3.43 -5.31
C GLY A 69 10.47 2.81 -4.46
N LEU A 70 11.21 3.64 -3.73
CA LEU A 70 12.28 3.19 -2.82
C LEU A 70 11.71 2.35 -1.66
N TYR A 71 10.59 2.76 -1.07
CA TYR A 71 9.98 2.02 0.02
C TYR A 71 9.49 0.64 -0.42
N ILE A 72 8.76 0.54 -1.54
CA ILE A 72 8.31 -0.75 -2.08
C ILE A 72 9.50 -1.64 -2.44
N THR A 73 10.56 -1.06 -3.02
CA THR A 73 11.81 -1.79 -3.31
C THR A 73 12.42 -2.33 -2.02
N ALA A 74 12.57 -1.52 -0.98
CA ALA A 74 13.06 -2.00 0.31
C ALA A 74 12.16 -3.08 0.90
N ALA A 75 10.84 -2.85 0.90
CA ALA A 75 9.84 -3.77 1.46
C ALA A 75 9.82 -5.12 0.76
N TYR A 76 10.06 -5.17 -0.56
CA TYR A 76 10.22 -6.45 -1.26
C TYR A 76 11.38 -7.26 -0.66
N TRP A 77 12.47 -6.62 -0.24
CA TRP A 77 13.66 -7.30 0.31
C TRP A 77 13.53 -7.63 1.80
N PHE A 78 12.97 -6.74 2.62
CA PHE A 78 12.95 -6.95 4.07
C PHE A 78 11.72 -7.72 4.58
N THR A 79 10.67 -7.88 3.76
CA THR A 79 9.46 -8.61 4.17
C THR A 79 9.43 -10.05 3.66
N ALA A 80 8.92 -10.97 4.48
CA ALA A 80 8.80 -12.38 4.09
C ALA A 80 7.76 -12.60 2.97
N SER A 81 6.87 -11.63 2.74
CA SER A 81 5.82 -11.68 1.71
C SER A 81 6.23 -11.11 0.37
N THR A 82 7.44 -10.56 0.22
CA THR A 82 7.85 -9.78 -0.97
C THR A 82 6.95 -8.56 -1.21
N SER A 83 6.37 -7.99 -0.14
CA SER A 83 5.57 -6.76 -0.06
C SER A 83 4.60 -6.53 -1.21
N PHE A 84 3.39 -7.10 -1.13
CA PHE A 84 2.36 -6.75 -2.11
C PHE A 84 1.80 -5.37 -1.79
N ALA A 85 1.50 -5.12 -0.51
CA ALA A 85 1.11 -3.83 0.06
C ALA A 85 -0.04 -3.11 -0.69
N ASN A 86 -0.83 -3.86 -1.45
CA ASN A 86 -1.85 -3.35 -2.34
C ASN A 86 -2.85 -4.48 -2.71
N PRO A 87 -4.14 -4.35 -2.36
CA PRO A 87 -5.15 -5.35 -2.66
C PRO A 87 -5.31 -5.68 -4.14
N ALA A 88 -5.19 -4.67 -5.03
CA ALA A 88 -5.32 -4.88 -6.48
C ALA A 88 -4.12 -5.65 -7.05
N VAL A 89 -2.91 -5.38 -6.54
CA VAL A 89 -1.70 -6.15 -6.90
C VAL A 89 -1.83 -7.58 -6.40
N ALA A 90 -2.30 -7.80 -5.17
CA ALA A 90 -2.55 -9.14 -4.64
C ALA A 90 -3.54 -9.92 -5.52
N ALA A 91 -4.63 -9.28 -5.95
CA ALA A 91 -5.62 -9.88 -6.86
C ALA A 91 -5.01 -10.24 -8.22
N ALA A 92 -4.26 -9.33 -8.83
CA ALA A 92 -3.57 -9.59 -10.11
C ALA A 92 -2.57 -10.74 -10.00
N ARG A 93 -1.86 -10.84 -8.88
CA ARG A 93 -0.90 -11.92 -8.58
C ARG A 93 -1.57 -13.28 -8.38
N ALA A 94 -2.88 -13.34 -8.14
CA ALA A 94 -3.61 -14.61 -8.12
C ALA A 94 -3.98 -15.15 -9.50
N LEU A 95 -3.81 -14.33 -10.54
CA LEU A 95 -4.02 -14.69 -11.95
C LEU A 95 -2.71 -15.08 -12.66
N THR A 96 -1.64 -15.33 -11.88
CA THR A 96 -0.37 -15.88 -12.37
C THR A 96 0.14 -16.98 -11.46
N ASN A 97 0.57 -18.11 -12.05
CA ASN A 97 1.21 -19.21 -11.32
C ASN A 97 2.76 -19.14 -11.34
N SER A 98 3.31 -17.97 -11.66
CA SER A 98 4.76 -17.69 -11.62
C SER A 98 5.30 -17.57 -10.18
N PHE A 99 6.58 -17.24 -10.03
CA PHE A 99 7.19 -16.96 -8.71
C PHE A 99 6.50 -15.82 -7.95
N SER A 100 5.83 -14.91 -8.68
CA SER A 100 5.08 -13.81 -8.10
C SER A 100 3.70 -14.24 -7.60
N GLY A 101 3.22 -15.44 -7.94
CA GLY A 101 1.86 -15.88 -7.66
C GLY A 101 1.44 -15.92 -6.18
N ILE A 102 0.13 -15.82 -5.95
CA ILE A 102 -0.54 -16.13 -4.67
C ILE A 102 -1.83 -16.91 -4.91
N ARG A 103 -2.03 -18.01 -4.18
CA ARG A 103 -3.26 -18.80 -4.25
C ARG A 103 -4.49 -17.91 -3.94
N PRO A 104 -5.56 -17.92 -4.77
CA PRO A 104 -6.75 -17.10 -4.53
C PRO A 104 -7.39 -17.27 -3.14
N ALA A 105 -7.28 -18.46 -2.54
CA ALA A 105 -7.79 -18.73 -1.20
C ALA A 105 -7.03 -17.98 -0.09
N ASP A 106 -5.77 -17.57 -0.34
CA ASP A 106 -4.94 -16.87 0.65
C ASP A 106 -5.08 -15.34 0.58
N LEU A 107 -5.69 -14.83 -0.51
CA LEU A 107 -5.89 -13.41 -0.81
C LEU A 107 -6.61 -12.64 0.30
N PRO A 108 -7.72 -13.15 0.89
CA PRO A 108 -8.44 -12.41 1.93
C PRO A 108 -7.55 -12.05 3.13
N GLY A 109 -6.66 -12.96 3.55
CA GLY A 109 -5.74 -12.70 4.66
C GLY A 109 -4.75 -11.57 4.35
N PHE A 110 -4.23 -11.52 3.12
CA PHE A 110 -3.37 -10.43 2.65
C PHE A 110 -4.13 -9.09 2.64
N VAL A 111 -5.34 -9.05 2.09
CA VAL A 111 -6.14 -7.83 2.02
C VAL A 111 -6.46 -7.29 3.42
N VAL A 112 -6.89 -8.16 4.34
CA VAL A 112 -7.16 -7.75 5.73
C VAL A 112 -5.91 -7.20 6.40
N ALA A 113 -4.76 -7.85 6.26
CA ALA A 113 -3.50 -7.38 6.81
C ALA A 113 -3.06 -6.04 6.23
N GLN A 114 -3.18 -5.86 4.91
CA GLN A 114 -2.87 -4.60 4.22
C GLN A 114 -3.76 -3.46 4.73
N LEU A 115 -5.07 -3.69 4.83
CA LEU A 115 -6.01 -2.69 5.35
C LEU A 115 -5.73 -2.34 6.81
N ALA A 116 -5.39 -3.32 7.65
CA ALA A 116 -4.99 -3.07 9.03
C ALA A 116 -3.72 -2.22 9.11
N GLY A 117 -2.69 -2.56 8.33
CA GLY A 117 -1.45 -1.77 8.22
C GLY A 117 -1.71 -0.34 7.75
N ALA A 118 -2.51 -0.17 6.70
CA ALA A 118 -2.90 1.14 6.18
C ALA A 118 -3.62 1.98 7.25
N LEU A 119 -4.59 1.40 7.95
CA LEU A 119 -5.34 2.08 9.01
C LEU A 119 -4.42 2.54 10.14
N CYS A 120 -3.55 1.65 10.64
CA CYS A 120 -2.58 1.99 11.67
C CYS A 120 -1.64 3.13 11.22
N GLY A 121 -1.18 3.09 9.96
CA GLY A 121 -0.32 4.13 9.40
C GLY A 121 -1.03 5.48 9.30
N MET A 122 -2.28 5.49 8.84
CA MET A 122 -3.10 6.71 8.77
C MET A 122 -3.33 7.31 10.16
N VAL A 123 -3.76 6.51 11.15
CA VAL A 123 -4.01 6.98 12.52
C VAL A 123 -2.74 7.55 13.14
N LEU A 124 -1.61 6.85 13.00
CA LEU A 124 -0.33 7.32 13.51
C LEU A 124 0.06 8.67 12.90
N MET A 125 -0.02 8.79 11.57
CA MET A 125 0.43 9.99 10.88
C MET A 125 -0.52 11.17 11.10
N GLU A 126 -1.83 10.92 11.24
CA GLU A 126 -2.79 11.95 11.62
C GLU A 126 -2.46 12.52 13.01
N TRP A 127 -2.17 11.66 13.98
CA TRP A 127 -1.75 12.07 15.31
C TRP A 127 -0.40 12.80 15.29
N LEU A 128 0.60 12.24 14.59
CA LEU A 128 1.97 12.74 14.56
C LEU A 128 2.10 14.08 13.84
N LEU A 129 1.35 14.30 12.76
CA LEU A 129 1.42 15.49 11.93
C LEU A 129 0.38 16.56 12.28
N ARG A 130 -0.34 16.37 13.40
CA ARG A 130 -1.36 17.31 13.87
C ARG A 130 -0.72 18.67 14.13
N VAL A 131 -1.22 19.72 13.46
CA VAL A 131 -0.80 21.11 13.74
C VAL A 131 -1.63 21.62 14.91
N PRO A 132 -1.03 22.08 16.02
CA PRO A 132 -1.76 22.71 17.12
C PRO A 132 -2.54 23.93 16.61
N ALA A 133 -3.78 24.11 17.08
CA ALA A 133 -4.57 25.29 16.72
C ALA A 133 -3.82 26.57 17.12
N PRO A 134 -3.89 27.64 16.30
CA PRO A 134 -3.36 28.93 16.70
C PRO A 134 -4.00 29.36 18.02
N ALA A 135 -3.21 29.92 18.94
CA ALA A 135 -3.75 30.50 20.16
C ALA A 135 -4.81 31.56 19.82
N PRO A 136 -5.92 31.65 20.59
CA PRO A 136 -6.92 32.68 20.37
C PRO A 136 -6.25 34.06 20.43
N LYS A 137 -6.53 34.92 19.45
CA LYS A 137 -6.03 36.30 19.48
C LYS A 137 -6.57 37.00 20.73
N PRO A 138 -5.74 37.75 21.49
CA PRO A 138 -6.24 38.60 22.56
C PRO A 138 -7.33 39.51 22.01
N LEU A 139 -8.45 39.62 22.73
CA LEU A 139 -9.48 40.61 22.40
C LEU A 139 -8.82 41.98 22.46
N GLU A 140 -8.65 42.64 21.31
CA GLU A 140 -8.30 44.06 21.29
C GLU A 140 -9.46 44.79 21.97
N ALA A 141 -9.23 45.19 23.22
CA ALA A 141 -10.09 46.13 23.90
C ALA A 141 -10.03 47.42 23.08
N LYS A 142 -11.07 47.67 22.29
CA LYS A 142 -11.25 48.95 21.60
C LYS A 142 -11.28 50.04 22.66
N ALA A 143 -10.14 50.71 22.85
CA ALA A 143 -10.05 51.94 23.60
C ALA A 143 -10.74 53.02 22.78
N HIS A 144 -12.05 53.13 22.95
CA HIS A 144 -12.82 54.30 22.54
C HIS A 144 -12.73 55.33 23.67
N LEU A 145 -11.83 56.30 23.50
CA LEU A 145 -11.85 57.60 24.17
C LEU A 145 -11.81 58.69 23.10
#